data_AF-A0A7I7QPY3-F1
#
_entry.id   AF-A0A7I7QPY3-F1
#
_cell.length_a   1.000
_cell.length_b   1.000
_cell.length_c   1.000
_cell.angle_alpha   90.00
_cell.angle_beta   90.00
_cell.angle_gamma   90.00
#
_symmetry.space_group_name_H-M   'P 1'
#
loop_
_entity.id
_entity.type
_entity.pdbx_description
1 polymer ?
#
loop_
_entity_poly.entity_id
_entity_poly.type
_entity_poly.pdbx_seq_one_letter_code
_entity_poly.pdbx_strand_id
1 'polypeptide(L)'
;MGQLDAARVDVAVLRDVARGYDAVAEAVTGARSHLAGLTFDGAVAGRSHSARGDALRRAIDGIDATMRRWAETAAETATALRTSADDYVRTDDDAARRLV
;
A
#
# COMPACT_ATOMS: atom_id res chain seq x y z
N MET A 1 -22.66 0.77 35.53
CA MET A 1 -21.19 0.62 35.57
C MET A 1 -20.86 -0.49 34.59
N GLY A 2 -20.59 -0.24 33.32
CA GLY A 2 -19.56 0.67 32.81
C GLY A 2 -18.32 -0.13 32.42
N GLN A 3 -18.48 -1.33 31.85
CA GLN A 3 -17.39 -2.07 31.26
C GLN A 3 -17.42 -1.72 29.78
N LEU A 4 -16.83 -0.57 29.46
CA LEU A 4 -16.38 -0.34 28.10
C LEU A 4 -15.35 -1.42 27.87
N ASP A 5 -15.73 -2.43 27.09
CA ASP A 5 -14.80 -3.34 26.43
C ASP A 5 -13.96 -2.43 25.53
N ALA A 6 -12.95 -1.78 26.13
CA ALA A 6 -12.03 -0.91 25.43
C ALA A 6 -11.34 -1.83 24.46
N ALA A 7 -11.79 -1.80 23.21
CA ALA A 7 -11.26 -2.59 22.11
C ALA A 7 -9.74 -2.41 22.16
N ARG A 8 -9.05 -3.40 22.74
CA ARG A 8 -7.63 -3.32 23.04
C ARG A 8 -6.97 -3.50 21.69
N VAL A 9 -6.72 -2.39 21.02
CA VAL A 9 -6.08 -2.39 19.71
C VAL A 9 -4.69 -2.95 19.92
N ASP A 10 -4.45 -4.15 19.40
CA ASP A 10 -3.13 -4.75 19.40
C ASP A 10 -2.25 -4.00 18.40
N VAL A 11 -1.45 -3.09 18.95
CA VAL A 11 -0.54 -2.24 18.17
C VAL A 11 0.51 -3.07 17.44
N ALA A 12 0.90 -4.24 17.97
CA ALA A 12 1.82 -5.13 17.29
C ALA A 12 1.18 -5.72 16.03
N VAL A 13 -0.08 -6.15 16.11
CA VAL A 13 -0.85 -6.64 14.96
C VAL A 13 -1.01 -5.54 13.89
N LEU A 14 -1.30 -4.30 14.29
CA LEU A 14 -1.40 -3.19 13.33
C LEU A 14 -0.07 -2.91 12.62
N ARG A 15 1.06 -2.99 13.34
CA ARG A 15 2.39 -2.82 12.77
C ARG A 15 2.75 -3.96 11.81
N ASP A 16 2.33 -5.19 12.10
CA ASP A 16 2.52 -6.34 11.20
C ASP A 16 1.71 -6.20 9.91
N VAL A 17 0.45 -5.79 10.01
CA VAL A 17 -0.39 -5.50 8.85
C VAL A 17 0.24 -4.40 7.98
N ALA A 18 0.75 -3.33 8.59
CA ALA A 18 1.45 -2.27 7.86
C ALA A 18 2.70 -2.79 7.11
N ARG A 19 3.52 -3.64 7.76
CA ARG A 19 4.67 -4.28 7.11
C ARG A 19 4.26 -5.18 5.94
N GLY A 20 3.12 -5.85 6.04
CA GLY A 20 2.55 -6.64 4.95
C GLY A 20 2.22 -5.79 3.72
N TYR A 21 1.65 -4.60 3.92
CA TYR A 21 1.38 -3.66 2.83
C TYR A 21 2.67 -3.16 2.16
N ASP A 22 3.69 -2.81 2.96
CA ASP A 22 4.99 -2.37 2.44
C ASP A 22 5.64 -3.46 1.56
N ALA A 23 5.62 -4.72 2.01
CA ALA A 23 6.18 -5.85 1.26
C ALA A 23 5.47 -6.08 -0.09
N VAL A 24 4.15 -5.93 -0.14
CA VAL A 24 3.41 -6.06 -1.41
C VAL A 24 3.70 -4.88 -2.34
N ALA A 25 3.84 -3.66 -1.81
CA ALA A 25 4.22 -2.49 -2.61
C ALA A 25 5.62 -2.65 -3.23
N GLU A 26 6.59 -3.20 -2.49
CA GLU A 26 7.91 -3.54 -3.02
C GLU A 26 7.84 -4.60 -4.13
N ALA A 27 7.08 -5.68 -3.93
CA ALA A 27 6.90 -6.73 -4.94
C ALA A 27 6.28 -6.18 -6.24
N VAL A 28 5.28 -5.31 -6.11
CA VAL A 28 4.64 -4.62 -7.23
C VAL A 28 5.62 -3.71 -7.97
N THR A 29 6.46 -2.96 -7.23
CA THR A 29 7.49 -2.08 -7.82
C THR A 29 8.55 -2.88 -8.58
N GLY A 30 8.95 -4.04 -8.06
CA GLY A 30 9.84 -4.97 -8.73
C GLY A 30 9.24 -5.52 -10.03
N ALA A 31 7.97 -5.95 -9.99
CA ALA A 31 7.25 -6.41 -11.17
C ALA A 31 7.13 -5.31 -12.24
N ARG A 32 6.82 -4.08 -11.84
CA ARG A 32 6.79 -2.91 -12.74
C ARG A 32 8.14 -2.67 -13.41
N SER A 33 9.24 -2.74 -12.65
CA SER A 33 10.59 -2.53 -13.19
C SER A 33 10.92 -3.57 -14.26
N HIS A 34 10.49 -4.83 -14.05
CA HIS A 34 10.61 -5.88 -15.04
C HIS A 34 9.75 -5.62 -16.29
N LEU A 35 8.50 -5.20 -16.12
CA LEU A 35 7.59 -4.85 -17.22
C LEU A 35 8.08 -3.64 -18.03
N ALA A 36 8.70 -2.64 -17.39
CA ALA A 36 9.30 -1.49 -18.06
C ALA A 36 10.49 -1.90 -18.95
N GLY A 37 11.19 -2.97 -18.58
CA GLY A 37 12.25 -3.57 -19.40
C GLY A 37 11.72 -4.34 -20.63
N LEU A 38 10.43 -4.64 -20.69
CA LEU A 38 9.81 -5.25 -21.86
C LEU A 38 9.41 -4.13 -22.86
N THR A 39 10.32 -3.81 -23.78
CA THR A 39 10.09 -2.91 -24.90
C THR A 39 9.19 -3.58 -25.95
N PHE A 40 7.90 -3.71 -25.65
CA PHE A 40 6.88 -3.89 -26.68
C PHE A 40 6.63 -2.54 -27.34
N ASP A 41 7.55 -2.09 -28.19
CA ASP A 41 7.31 -0.96 -29.07
C ASP A 41 6.95 -1.47 -30.48
N GLY A 42 6.34 -0.60 -31.29
CA GLY A 42 6.00 -0.92 -32.67
C GLY A 42 7.22 -1.22 -33.57
N ALA A 43 8.45 -0.98 -33.09
CA ALA A 43 9.67 -1.34 -33.80
C ALA A 43 10.02 -2.83 -33.60
N VAL A 44 9.70 -3.42 -32.43
CA VAL A 44 9.89 -4.86 -32.14
C VAL A 44 8.75 -5.74 -32.67
N ALA A 45 7.50 -5.24 -32.68
CA ALA A 45 6.33 -6.03 -33.11
C ALA A 45 6.18 -6.17 -34.65
N GLY A 46 7.02 -5.49 -35.43
CA GLY A 46 6.88 -5.37 -36.89
C GLY A 46 5.69 -4.48 -37.29
N ARG A 47 5.82 -3.78 -38.42
CA ARG A 47 4.88 -2.73 -38.90
C ARG A 47 3.40 -3.17 -38.99
N SER A 48 3.11 -4.46 -38.99
CA SER A 48 1.75 -5.04 -39.01
C SER A 48 1.05 -5.09 -37.65
N HIS A 49 1.78 -4.95 -36.53
CA HIS A 49 1.22 -5.09 -35.17
C HIS A 49 1.42 -3.84 -34.28
N SER A 50 1.85 -2.70 -34.84
CA SER A 50 2.04 -1.44 -34.10
C SER A 50 0.82 -1.05 -33.25
N ALA A 51 -0.38 -1.06 -33.83
CA ALA A 51 -1.62 -0.74 -33.11
C ALA A 51 -1.90 -1.68 -31.92
N ARG A 52 -1.51 -2.97 -32.03
CA ARG A 52 -1.63 -3.93 -30.93
C ARG A 52 -0.53 -3.73 -29.88
N GLY A 53 0.68 -3.37 -30.30
CA GLY A 53 1.78 -2.96 -29.41
C GLY A 53 1.42 -1.72 -28.59
N ASP A 54 0.86 -0.69 -29.22
CA ASP A 54 0.43 0.54 -28.55
C ASP A 54 -0.77 0.30 -27.61
N ALA A 55 -1.66 -0.64 -27.96
CA ALA A 55 -2.74 -1.05 -27.07
C ALA A 55 -2.19 -1.79 -25.84
N LEU A 56 -1.22 -2.68 -26.02
CA LEU A 56 -0.55 -3.38 -24.93
C LEU A 56 0.23 -2.41 -24.03
N ARG A 57 0.98 -1.45 -24.61
CA ARG A 57 1.67 -0.40 -23.86
C ARG A 57 0.71 0.40 -22.99
N ARG A 58 -0.40 0.88 -23.55
CA ARG A 58 -1.43 1.62 -22.80
C ARG A 58 -2.07 0.78 -21.69
N ALA A 59 -2.29 -0.52 -21.92
CA ALA A 59 -2.81 -1.41 -20.89
C ALA A 59 -1.81 -1.58 -19.73
N ILE A 60 -0.52 -1.75 -20.04
CA ILE A 60 0.56 -1.82 -19.04
C ILE A 60 0.67 -0.50 -18.25
N ASP A 61 0.63 0.64 -18.93
CA ASP A 61 0.68 1.96 -18.28
C ASP A 61 -0.52 2.18 -17.34
N GLY A 62 -1.71 1.68 -17.72
CA GLY A 62 -2.90 1.73 -16.87
C GLY A 62 -2.81 0.83 -15.63
N ILE A 63 -2.21 -0.36 -15.77
CA ILE A 63 -1.93 -1.27 -14.65
C ILE A 63 -0.92 -0.61 -13.70
N ASP A 64 0.15 -0.01 -14.24
CA ASP A 64 1.17 0.70 -13.46
C ASP A 64 0.56 1.86 -12.66
N ALA A 65 -0.26 2.70 -13.29
CA ALA A 65 -0.95 3.80 -12.62
C ALA A 65 -1.84 3.31 -11.47
N THR A 66 -2.56 2.20 -11.69
CA THR A 66 -3.42 1.58 -10.66
C THR A 66 -2.60 1.05 -9.50
N MET A 67 -1.48 0.37 -9.80
CA MET A 67 -0.55 -0.16 -8.82
C MET A 67 0.09 0.94 -7.96
N ARG A 68 0.53 2.06 -8.56
CA ARG A 68 1.03 3.22 -7.83
C ARG A 68 0.01 3.77 -6.85
N ARG A 69 -1.22 3.98 -7.33
CA ARG A 69 -2.28 4.53 -6.48
C ARG A 69 -2.63 3.59 -5.33
N TRP A 70 -2.65 2.29 -5.59
CA TRP A 70 -2.85 1.30 -4.54
C TRP A 70 -1.74 1.36 -3.49
N ALA A 71 -0.47 1.46 -3.90
CA ALA A 71 0.66 1.60 -2.97
C ALA A 71 0.58 2.91 -2.15
N GLU A 72 0.23 4.03 -2.78
CA GLU A 72 0.02 5.32 -2.10
C GLU A 72 -1.11 5.21 -1.05
N THR A 73 -2.27 4.65 -1.41
CA THR A 73 -3.40 4.44 -0.48
C THR A 73 -3.05 3.46 0.64
N ALA A 74 -2.25 2.43 0.36
CA ALA A 74 -1.77 1.50 1.38
C ALA A 74 -0.86 2.20 2.40
N ALA A 75 0.06 3.06 1.94
CA ALA A 75 0.93 3.86 2.81
C ALA A 75 0.15 4.88 3.65
N GLU A 76 -0.86 5.52 3.07
CA GLU A 76 -1.79 6.41 3.78
C GLU A 76 -2.53 5.65 4.89
N THR A 77 -3.04 4.46 4.59
CA THR A 77 -3.73 3.60 5.56
C THR A 77 -2.79 3.18 6.69
N ALA A 78 -1.56 2.74 6.37
CA ALA A 78 -0.55 2.38 7.36
C ALA A 78 -0.20 3.56 8.27
N THR A 79 -0.11 4.77 7.72
CA THR A 79 0.12 6.01 8.49
C THR A 79 -1.04 6.29 9.45
N ALA A 80 -2.28 6.21 8.96
CA ALA A 80 -3.47 6.42 9.80
C ALA A 80 -3.55 5.41 10.96
N LEU A 81 -3.21 4.14 10.72
CA LEU A 81 -3.16 3.10 11.75
C LEU A 81 -2.08 3.39 12.81
N ARG A 82 -0.87 3.80 12.40
CA ARG A 82 0.21 4.16 13.32
C ARG A 82 -0.18 5.36 14.20
N THR A 83 -0.71 6.42 13.60
CA THR A 83 -1.19 7.60 14.35
C THR A 83 -2.27 7.24 15.35
N SER A 84 -3.23 6.41 14.95
CA SER A 84 -4.32 5.96 15.83
C SER A 84 -3.79 5.13 17.01
N ALA A 85 -2.80 4.29 16.77
CA ALA A 85 -2.15 3.50 17.82
C ALA A 85 -1.37 4.38 18.81
N ASP A 86 -0.61 5.36 18.31
CA ASP A 86 0.14 6.29 19.16
C ASP A 86 -0.80 7.16 20.02
N ASP A 87 -1.93 7.60 19.45
CA ASP A 87 -2.97 8.32 20.19
C ASP A 87 -3.64 7.46 21.26
N TYR A 88 -3.86 6.17 20.97
CA TYR A 88 -4.40 5.22 21.94
C TYR A 88 -3.45 5.05 23.14
N VAL A 89 -2.16 4.81 22.88
CA VAL A 89 -1.13 4.69 23.93
C VAL A 89 -1.04 5.95 24.78
N ARG A 90 -1.03 7.12 24.13
CA ARG A 90 -0.95 8.41 24.83
C ARG A 90 -2.16 8.64 25.75
N THR A 91 -3.35 8.24 25.30
CA THR A 91 -4.59 8.38 26.06
C THR A 91 -4.64 7.38 27.23
N ASP A 92 -4.18 6.15 27.02
CA ASP A 92 -4.08 5.13 28.07
C ASP A 92 -3.09 5.55 29.16
N ASP A 93 -1.91 6.07 28.79
CA ASP A 93 -0.91 6.61 29.72
C ASP A 93 -1.45 7.80 30.53
N ASP A 94 -2.19 8.69 29.87
CA ASP A 94 -2.80 9.86 30.53
C ASP A 94 -3.93 9.46 31.49
N ALA A 95 -4.72 8.44 31.13
CA ALA A 95 -5.71 7.86 32.03
C ALA A 95 -5.06 7.15 33.22
N ALA A 96 -4.00 6.36 32.99
CA ALA A 96 -3.25 5.68 34.04
C ALA A 96 -2.63 6.68 35.04
N ARG A 97 -2.06 7.78 34.55
CA ARG A 97 -1.50 8.86 35.40
C ARG A 97 -2.55 9.57 36.27
N ARG A 98 -3.83 9.55 35.91
CA ARG A 98 -4.91 10.15 36.71
C ARG A 98 -5.44 9.22 37.81
N LEU A 99 -5.12 7.93 37.75
CA LEU A 99 -5.56 6.92 38.71
C LEU A 99 -4.54 6.64 39.82
N VAL A 100 -3.35 7.27 39.76
CA VAL A 100 -2.27 7.22 40.76
C VAL A 100 -2.22 8.53 41.52
#